data_AF-A0AAD3ABI3-F1
#
_entry.id   AF-A0AAD3ABI3-F1
#
_cell.length_a   1.000
_cell.length_b   1.000
_cell.length_c   1.000
_cell.angle_alpha   90.00
_cell.angle_beta   90.00
_cell.angle_gamma   90.00
#
_symmetry.space_group_name_H-M   'P 1'
#
loop_
_entity.id
_entity.type
_entity.pdbx_description
1 polymer ?
#
loop_
_entity_poly.entity_id
_entity_poly.type
_entity_poly.pdbx_seq_one_letter_code
_entity_poly.pdbx_strand_id
1 'polypeptide(L)'
;MNSKTTITGGGTLKVNAGFTDVYLHHDATLTIDDCTVDMDRRLEGWSLGDEKDKNNHLVVKNATLKATSVNKLSSITLTACKIQSPDGGKIDGNEFGKFVATADGSKAQNVVIVPDKTASIARANVENGCEAKAIYSMDGHLRSTLGKGINIVCTSDGKTFKVLKK
;
A
#
# COMPACT_ATOMS: atom_id res chain seq x y z
N MET A 1 15.88 -8.68 -18.45
CA MET A 1 15.00 -9.31 -17.45
C MET A 1 14.07 -8.22 -16.99
N ASN A 2 12.76 -8.46 -17.01
CA ASN A 2 11.78 -7.62 -16.35
C ASN A 2 11.58 -8.25 -14.97
N SER A 3 11.90 -7.52 -13.90
CA SER A 3 11.87 -8.05 -12.54
C SER A 3 10.71 -7.42 -11.78
N LYS A 4 9.74 -8.24 -11.36
CA LYS A 4 8.57 -7.78 -10.62
C LYS A 4 8.64 -8.28 -9.18
N THR A 5 8.61 -7.34 -8.24
CA THR A 5 8.61 -7.63 -6.80
C THR A 5 7.33 -7.06 -6.18
N THR A 6 6.67 -7.84 -5.33
CA THR A 6 5.47 -7.40 -4.60
C THR A 6 5.69 -7.56 -3.09
N ILE A 7 5.44 -6.50 -2.34
CA ILE A 7 5.36 -6.50 -0.88
C ILE A 7 3.89 -6.39 -0.50
N THR A 8 3.39 -7.34 0.28
CA THR A 8 1.97 -7.42 0.67
C THR A 8 1.80 -8.05 2.06
N GLY A 9 0.55 -8.05 2.56
CA GLY A 9 0.16 -8.54 3.88
C GLY A 9 -0.12 -7.38 4.84
N GLY A 10 -1.06 -7.56 5.78
CA GLY A 10 -1.56 -6.46 6.62
C GLY A 10 -0.58 -5.87 7.66
N GLY A 11 0.70 -6.26 7.62
CA GLY A 11 1.72 -5.81 8.56
C GLY A 11 2.51 -4.58 8.09
N THR A 12 3.51 -4.22 8.90
CA THR A 12 4.46 -3.14 8.61
C THR A 12 5.85 -3.72 8.38
N LEU A 13 6.46 -3.39 7.24
CA LEU A 13 7.88 -3.59 6.97
C LEU A 13 8.63 -2.28 7.24
N LYS A 14 9.55 -2.29 8.21
CA LYS A 14 10.49 -1.17 8.42
C LYS A 14 11.79 -1.45 7.68
N VAL A 15 12.27 -0.48 6.90
CA VAL A 15 13.52 -0.57 6.14
C VAL A 15 14.45 0.55 6.60
N ASN A 16 15.71 0.20 6.89
CA ASN A 16 16.74 1.15 7.28
C ASN A 16 18.05 0.78 6.58
N ALA A 17 18.53 1.67 5.73
CA ALA A 17 19.82 1.59 5.08
C ALA A 17 20.62 2.88 5.27
N GLY A 18 21.92 2.83 4.96
CA GLY A 18 22.82 3.97 5.13
C GLY A 18 22.54 5.15 4.18
N PHE A 19 21.99 4.89 2.99
CA PHE A 19 21.78 5.90 1.94
C PHE A 19 20.45 5.79 1.19
N THR A 20 20.12 4.61 0.70
CA THR A 20 18.93 4.33 -0.10
C THR A 20 18.35 3.00 0.36
N ASP A 21 17.07 3.01 0.72
CA ASP A 21 16.38 1.83 1.26
C ASP A 21 15.91 0.91 0.14
N VAL A 22 15.45 1.49 -0.96
CA VAL A 22 14.98 0.76 -2.14
C VAL A 22 15.53 1.43 -3.40
N TYR A 23 16.19 0.61 -4.21
CA TYR A 23 16.76 1.01 -5.50
C TYR A 23 16.15 0.18 -6.63
N LEU A 24 15.56 0.84 -7.63
CA LEU A 24 14.93 0.16 -8.79
C LEU A 24 15.72 0.41 -10.08
N HIS A 25 16.05 -0.65 -10.81
CA HIS A 25 16.88 -0.60 -12.01
C HIS A 25 16.51 -1.70 -13.01
N HIS A 26 16.87 -1.55 -14.29
CA HIS A 26 16.71 -2.57 -15.34
C HIS A 26 15.29 -3.13 -15.48
N ASP A 27 14.33 -2.28 -15.88
CA ASP A 27 12.94 -2.72 -16.10
C ASP A 27 12.26 -3.33 -14.85
N ALA A 28 12.66 -2.89 -13.66
CA ALA A 28 12.12 -3.39 -12.39
C ALA A 28 10.82 -2.70 -11.99
N THR A 29 9.85 -3.48 -11.52
CA THR A 29 8.62 -2.97 -10.91
C THR A 29 8.51 -3.40 -9.46
N LEU A 30 8.37 -2.44 -8.55
CA LEU A 30 7.99 -2.69 -7.16
C LEU A 30 6.51 -2.36 -6.95
N THR A 31 5.77 -3.35 -6.45
CA THR A 31 4.38 -3.19 -6.01
C THR A 31 4.29 -3.28 -4.49
N ILE A 32 3.63 -2.30 -3.87
CA ILE A 32 3.27 -2.30 -2.45
C ILE A 32 1.75 -2.39 -2.39
N ASP A 33 1.22 -3.52 -1.92
CA ASP A 33 -0.21 -3.85 -1.97
C ASP A 33 -0.74 -4.24 -0.58
N ASP A 34 -1.66 -3.44 -0.04
CA ASP A 34 -2.38 -3.71 1.21
C ASP A 34 -1.47 -3.93 2.45
N CYS A 35 -0.39 -3.15 2.53
CA CYS A 35 0.56 -3.20 3.64
C CYS A 35 1.09 -1.80 4.01
N THR A 36 1.95 -1.75 5.04
CA THR A 36 2.74 -0.55 5.34
C THR A 36 4.21 -0.81 5.08
N VAL A 37 4.88 0.10 4.36
CA VAL A 37 6.33 0.14 4.23
C VAL A 37 6.84 1.47 4.77
N ASP A 38 7.70 1.39 5.78
CA ASP A 38 8.27 2.53 6.50
C ASP A 38 9.78 2.58 6.23
N MET A 39 10.19 3.49 5.34
CA MET A 39 11.57 3.67 4.91
C MET A 39 12.19 4.87 5.63
N ASP A 40 13.28 4.65 6.35
CA ASP A 40 14.01 5.72 7.04
C ASP A 40 14.75 6.63 6.04
N ARG A 41 14.99 6.17 4.80
CA ARG A 41 15.68 6.88 3.71
C ARG A 41 14.82 6.94 2.45
N ARG A 42 15.47 7.08 1.29
CA ARG A 42 14.83 7.29 -0.02
C ARG A 42 14.51 5.98 -0.74
N LEU A 43 13.45 6.04 -1.54
CA LEU A 43 13.18 5.13 -2.63
C LEU A 43 13.58 5.85 -3.93
N GLU A 44 14.53 5.30 -4.67
CA GLU A 44 14.93 5.89 -5.95
C GLU A 44 15.05 4.87 -7.07
N GLY A 45 14.79 5.33 -8.29
CA GLY A 45 15.11 4.61 -9.50
C GLY A 45 16.48 5.01 -10.08
N TRP A 46 16.93 4.22 -11.04
CA TRP A 46 18.05 4.58 -11.92
C TRP A 46 17.53 5.45 -13.08
N SER A 47 18.22 6.55 -13.36
CA SER A 47 17.79 7.55 -14.36
C SER A 47 18.81 7.81 -15.46
N LEU A 48 19.89 7.03 -15.54
CA LEU A 48 20.96 7.15 -16.52
C LEU A 48 21.02 5.91 -17.41
N GLY A 49 21.90 5.87 -18.41
CA GLY A 49 22.04 4.68 -19.28
C GLY A 49 20.97 4.58 -20.37
N ASP A 50 20.72 3.35 -20.83
CA ASP A 50 19.76 3.07 -21.90
C ASP A 50 18.30 3.12 -21.41
N GLU A 51 17.34 2.95 -22.33
CA GLU A 51 15.91 2.99 -21.96
C GLU A 51 15.54 1.91 -20.95
N LYS A 52 16.16 0.74 -21.05
CA LYS A 52 15.86 -0.41 -20.19
C LYS A 52 16.41 -0.20 -18.78
N ASP A 53 17.57 0.43 -18.65
CA ASP A 53 18.14 0.84 -17.36
C ASP A 53 17.19 1.79 -16.63
N LYS A 54 16.62 2.75 -17.36
CA LYS A 54 15.72 3.77 -16.81
C LYS A 54 14.30 3.29 -16.55
N ASN A 55 13.86 2.18 -17.15
CA ASN A 55 12.45 1.74 -17.14
C ASN A 55 11.97 1.14 -15.79
N ASN A 56 12.16 1.83 -14.68
CA ASN A 56 11.76 1.34 -13.36
C ASN A 56 10.42 1.94 -12.88
N HIS A 57 9.62 1.14 -12.18
CA HIS A 57 8.24 1.46 -11.86
C HIS A 57 7.91 1.23 -10.38
N LEU A 58 7.20 2.17 -9.78
CA LEU A 58 6.58 2.02 -8.46
C LEU A 58 5.06 1.98 -8.59
N VAL A 59 4.44 0.99 -7.94
CA VAL A 59 2.99 0.87 -7.80
C VAL A 59 2.65 0.78 -6.32
N VAL A 60 1.83 1.70 -5.82
CA VAL A 60 1.31 1.70 -4.44
C VAL A 60 -0.21 1.54 -4.50
N LYS A 61 -0.72 0.47 -3.88
CA LYS A 61 -2.12 0.08 -3.97
C LYS A 61 -2.70 -0.23 -2.60
N ASN A 62 -3.72 0.54 -2.19
CA ASN A 62 -4.34 0.43 -0.86
C ASN A 62 -3.31 0.30 0.28
N ALA A 63 -2.16 0.94 0.14
CA ALA A 63 -1.02 0.74 1.02
C ALA A 63 -0.53 2.06 1.58
N THR A 64 0.23 1.97 2.67
CA THR A 64 0.96 3.10 3.24
C THR A 64 2.44 2.99 2.87
N LEU A 65 2.99 4.04 2.28
CA LEU A 65 4.42 4.17 2.02
C LEU A 65 4.93 5.45 2.70
N LYS A 66 5.92 5.30 3.56
CA LYS A 66 6.68 6.42 4.12
C LYS A 66 8.11 6.33 3.62
N ALA A 67 8.65 7.44 3.17
CA ALA A 67 10.04 7.55 2.75
C ALA A 67 10.53 9.00 2.91
N THR A 68 11.83 9.21 3.05
CA THR A 68 12.38 10.56 3.00
C THR A 68 12.09 11.22 1.65
N SER A 69 12.23 10.48 0.54
CA SER A 69 11.85 10.95 -0.80
C SER A 69 11.58 9.77 -1.74
N VAL A 70 10.79 10.02 -2.79
CA VAL A 70 10.48 9.07 -3.87
C VAL A 70 10.82 9.75 -5.20
N ASN A 71 11.85 9.29 -5.91
CA ASN A 71 12.38 10.01 -7.08
C ASN A 71 13.05 9.13 -8.13
N LYS A 72 13.33 9.72 -9.30
CA LYS A 72 14.05 9.10 -10.43
C LYS A 72 13.39 7.84 -11.00
N LEU A 73 12.05 7.80 -10.96
CA LEU A 73 11.30 6.64 -11.44
C LEU A 73 10.78 6.85 -12.85
N SER A 74 10.72 5.84 -13.70
CA SER A 74 10.00 5.98 -14.98
C SER A 74 8.50 6.18 -14.79
N SER A 75 7.92 5.53 -13.77
CA SER A 75 6.53 5.79 -13.38
C SER A 75 6.27 5.62 -11.89
N ILE A 76 5.32 6.39 -11.37
CA ILE A 76 4.73 6.23 -10.04
C ILE A 76 3.22 6.07 -10.24
N THR A 77 2.65 4.96 -9.79
CA THR A 77 1.21 4.68 -9.90
C THR A 77 0.60 4.55 -8.52
N LEU A 78 -0.44 5.34 -8.24
CA LEU A 78 -1.20 5.29 -6.99
C LEU A 78 -2.60 4.75 -7.28
N THR A 79 -2.96 3.63 -6.67
CA THR A 79 -4.28 3.00 -6.82
C THR A 79 -4.98 2.99 -5.47
N ALA A 80 -6.13 3.65 -5.36
CA ALA A 80 -6.82 3.85 -4.07
C ALA A 80 -5.89 4.42 -2.99
N CYS A 81 -4.98 5.31 -3.39
CA CYS A 81 -3.99 5.95 -2.55
C CYS A 81 -3.91 7.45 -2.88
N LYS A 82 -3.53 8.25 -1.89
CA LYS A 82 -3.24 9.68 -2.05
C LYS A 82 -1.94 10.05 -1.35
N ILE A 83 -1.32 11.12 -1.82
CA ILE A 83 -0.20 11.75 -1.14
C ILE A 83 -0.77 12.54 0.05
N GLN A 84 -0.40 12.15 1.26
CA GLN A 84 -0.78 12.85 2.50
C GLN A 84 0.27 13.89 2.90
N SER A 85 1.55 13.57 2.68
CA SER A 85 2.67 14.49 2.90
C SER A 85 3.61 14.43 1.69
N PRO A 86 4.04 15.57 1.14
CA PRO A 86 3.72 16.93 1.57
C PRO A 86 2.27 17.33 1.25
N ASP A 87 1.73 18.33 1.95
CA ASP A 87 0.41 18.87 1.65
C ASP A 87 0.39 19.50 0.25
N GLY A 88 -0.70 19.26 -0.48
CA GLY A 88 -0.79 19.58 -1.91
C GLY A 88 0.25 18.87 -2.80
N GLY A 89 0.89 17.81 -2.29
CA GLY A 89 1.90 17.05 -3.03
C GLY A 89 1.33 16.35 -4.26
N LYS A 90 2.14 16.27 -5.31
CA LYS A 90 1.76 15.70 -6.62
C LYS A 90 2.87 14.83 -7.19
N ILE A 91 2.55 14.03 -8.19
CA ILE A 91 3.57 13.36 -9.00
C ILE A 91 3.99 14.33 -10.10
N ASP A 92 5.27 14.67 -10.14
CA ASP A 92 5.86 15.53 -11.17
C ASP A 92 6.99 14.77 -11.90
N GLY A 93 7.60 15.37 -12.90
CA GLY A 93 8.70 14.75 -13.65
C GLY A 93 9.63 15.73 -14.32
N ASN A 94 10.88 15.30 -14.50
CA ASN A 94 11.90 16.01 -15.28
C ASN A 94 12.70 15.02 -16.12
N GLU A 95 13.83 15.46 -16.68
CA GLU A 95 14.74 14.62 -17.48
C GLU A 95 15.29 13.39 -16.73
N PHE A 96 15.27 13.40 -15.40
CA PHE A 96 15.70 12.28 -14.56
C PHE A 96 14.55 11.35 -14.15
N GLY A 97 13.33 11.59 -14.62
CA GLY A 97 12.15 10.76 -14.34
C GLY A 97 11.14 11.41 -13.40
N LYS A 98 10.17 10.61 -12.96
CA LYS A 98 9.08 10.94 -12.05
C LYS A 98 9.53 10.96 -10.60
N PHE A 99 8.92 11.87 -9.84
CA PHE A 99 9.15 12.02 -8.41
C PHE A 99 7.90 12.55 -7.71
N VAL A 100 7.84 12.35 -6.39
CA VAL A 100 6.85 13.03 -5.55
C VAL A 100 7.34 14.44 -5.29
N ALA A 101 6.52 15.42 -5.63
CA ALA A 101 6.79 16.85 -5.52
C ALA A 101 5.92 17.49 -4.43
N THR A 102 6.41 18.58 -3.86
CA THR A 102 5.62 19.55 -3.08
C THR A 102 4.67 20.32 -4.01
N ALA A 103 3.74 21.09 -3.43
CA ALA A 103 2.75 21.86 -4.19
C ALA A 103 3.38 22.85 -5.19
N ASP A 104 4.55 23.40 -4.87
CA ASP A 104 5.36 24.31 -5.69
C ASP A 104 6.14 23.61 -6.81
N GLY A 105 6.13 22.28 -6.88
CA GLY A 105 6.88 21.48 -7.86
C GLY A 105 8.30 21.09 -7.43
N SER A 106 8.75 21.49 -6.24
CA SER A 106 10.05 21.07 -5.70
C SER A 106 10.04 19.58 -5.32
N LYS A 107 11.21 18.91 -5.28
CA LYS A 107 11.29 17.51 -4.84
C LYS A 107 10.89 17.39 -3.37
N ALA A 108 9.91 16.55 -3.08
CA ALA A 108 9.40 16.39 -1.73
C ALA A 108 10.41 15.73 -0.79
N GLN A 109 10.38 16.17 0.47
CA GLN A 109 10.97 15.49 1.62
C GLN A 109 9.84 15.00 2.54
N ASN A 110 10.06 13.91 3.26
CA ASN A 110 9.08 13.29 4.16
C ASN A 110 7.78 12.90 3.42
N VAL A 111 7.94 12.08 2.39
CA VAL A 111 6.83 11.56 1.59
C VAL A 111 6.04 10.56 2.41
N VAL A 112 4.73 10.81 2.52
CA VAL A 112 3.77 9.87 3.11
C VAL A 112 2.63 9.70 2.13
N ILE A 113 2.50 8.47 1.62
CA ILE A 113 1.38 8.03 0.78
C ILE A 113 0.53 7.10 1.63
N VAL A 114 -0.79 7.29 1.59
CA VAL A 114 -1.76 6.52 2.38
C VAL A 114 -2.92 6.04 1.51
N PRO A 115 -3.67 5.03 1.96
CA PRO A 115 -4.93 4.66 1.31
C PRO A 115 -5.89 5.84 1.23
N ASP A 116 -6.50 6.05 0.06
CA ASP A 116 -7.54 7.06 -0.14
C ASP A 116 -8.92 6.47 0.13
N LYS A 117 -9.38 6.67 1.36
CA LYS A 117 -10.70 6.21 1.84
C LYS A 117 -11.88 6.96 1.19
N THR A 118 -11.64 8.02 0.40
CA THR A 118 -12.70 8.75 -0.30
C THR A 118 -13.11 8.07 -1.61
N ALA A 119 -12.26 7.21 -2.15
CA ALA A 119 -12.47 6.55 -3.45
C ALA A 119 -12.77 5.04 -3.33
N SER A 120 -12.96 4.48 -2.12
CA SER A 120 -13.10 3.03 -1.95
C SER A 120 -13.92 2.61 -0.74
N ILE A 121 -14.76 1.59 -0.95
CA ILE A 121 -15.24 0.73 0.14
C ILE A 121 -14.00 0.00 0.66
N ALA A 122 -13.67 0.13 1.94
CA ALA A 122 -12.54 -0.60 2.51
C ALA A 122 -12.68 -2.08 2.14
N ARG A 123 -11.64 -2.65 1.50
CA ARG A 123 -11.59 -4.11 1.37
C ARG A 123 -11.69 -4.68 2.77
N ALA A 124 -12.50 -5.73 2.93
CA ALA A 124 -12.51 -6.47 4.18
C ALA A 124 -11.13 -7.11 4.32
N ASN A 125 -10.24 -6.48 5.09
CA ASN A 125 -9.01 -7.11 5.51
C ASN A 125 -9.44 -8.27 6.40
N VAL A 126 -9.29 -9.49 5.89
CA VAL A 126 -9.31 -10.69 6.72
C VAL A 126 -8.00 -10.63 7.50
N GLU A 127 -7.96 -9.85 8.58
CA GLU A 127 -6.84 -9.87 9.50
C GLU A 127 -6.68 -11.32 9.98
N ASN A 128 -5.48 -11.88 9.73
CA ASN A 128 -4.93 -13.04 10.42
C ASN A 128 -5.63 -14.39 10.27
N GLY A 129 -6.14 -14.77 9.09
CA GLY A 129 -6.67 -16.15 8.91
C GLY A 129 -7.66 -16.55 10.00
N CYS A 130 -8.35 -15.57 10.58
CA CYS A 130 -9.17 -15.76 11.76
C CYS A 130 -10.39 -16.56 11.37
N GLU A 131 -10.52 -17.73 11.99
CA GLU A 131 -11.63 -18.61 11.74
C GLU A 131 -12.84 -18.17 12.57
N ALA A 132 -14.04 -18.41 12.02
CA ALA A 132 -15.27 -18.26 12.78
C ALA A 132 -15.30 -19.33 13.89
N LYS A 133 -15.18 -18.90 15.15
CA LYS A 133 -15.23 -19.77 16.32
C LYS A 133 -16.67 -20.11 16.71
N ALA A 134 -17.57 -19.14 16.59
CA ALA A 134 -18.99 -19.32 16.87
C ALA A 134 -19.84 -18.39 16.00
N ILE A 135 -21.01 -18.86 15.62
CA ILE A 135 -22.01 -18.10 14.87
C ILE A 135 -23.28 -18.08 15.70
N TYR A 136 -23.88 -16.92 15.91
CA TYR A 136 -25.13 -16.76 16.62
C TYR A 136 -26.17 -16.07 15.72
N SER A 137 -27.45 -16.37 15.91
CA SER A 137 -28.51 -15.48 15.41
C SER A 137 -28.61 -14.21 16.26
N MET A 138 -29.37 -13.22 15.78
CA MET A 138 -29.59 -11.95 16.46
C MET A 138 -30.24 -12.07 17.84
N ASP A 139 -30.90 -13.19 18.12
CA ASP A 139 -31.50 -13.56 19.40
C ASP A 139 -30.50 -14.25 20.35
N GLY A 140 -29.26 -14.51 19.91
CA GLY A 140 -28.21 -15.13 20.72
C GLY A 140 -28.14 -16.65 20.65
N HIS A 141 -28.93 -17.32 19.82
CA HIS A 141 -28.82 -18.78 19.66
C HIS A 141 -27.62 -19.19 18.80
N LEU A 142 -26.83 -20.16 19.29
CA LEU A 142 -25.67 -20.73 18.59
C LEU A 142 -26.11 -21.48 17.32
N ARG A 143 -25.31 -21.35 16.26
CA ARG A 143 -25.53 -21.95 14.93
C ARG A 143 -24.25 -22.59 14.41
N SER A 144 -24.41 -23.70 13.69
CA SER A 144 -23.31 -24.38 13.00
C SER A 144 -22.93 -23.73 11.68
N THR A 145 -23.83 -22.94 11.09
CA THR A 145 -23.62 -22.24 9.82
C THR A 145 -24.34 -20.90 9.81
N LEU A 146 -23.94 -19.99 8.90
CA LEU A 146 -24.62 -18.71 8.70
C LEU A 146 -26.06 -18.94 8.22
N GLY A 147 -27.03 -18.39 8.96
CA GLY A 147 -28.43 -18.30 8.54
C GLY A 147 -28.65 -17.15 7.58
N LYS A 148 -29.77 -17.17 6.82
CA LYS A 148 -30.20 -15.99 6.05
C LYS A 148 -30.47 -14.82 7.01
N GLY A 149 -30.08 -13.62 6.61
CA GLY A 149 -30.16 -12.42 7.43
C GLY A 149 -28.88 -12.14 8.21
N ILE A 150 -29.00 -11.36 9.29
CA ILE A 150 -27.87 -10.92 10.10
C ILE A 150 -27.50 -12.03 11.09
N ASN A 151 -26.22 -12.34 11.15
CA ASN A 151 -25.60 -13.27 12.09
C ASN A 151 -24.57 -12.51 12.93
N ILE A 152 -24.33 -12.96 14.15
CA ILE A 152 -23.24 -12.48 14.99
C ILE A 152 -22.13 -13.54 14.93
N VAL A 153 -20.95 -13.19 14.42
CA VAL A 153 -19.83 -14.11 14.25
C VAL A 153 -18.71 -13.72 15.21
N CYS A 154 -18.33 -14.63 16.09
CA CYS A 154 -17.18 -14.49 16.97
C CYS A 154 -15.98 -15.20 16.35
N THR A 155 -14.85 -14.52 16.24
CA THR A 155 -13.64 -15.04 15.60
C THR A 155 -12.63 -15.58 16.63
N SER A 156 -11.67 -16.38 16.17
CA SER A 156 -10.62 -16.99 17.01
C SER A 156 -9.75 -15.98 17.75
N ASP A 157 -9.63 -14.75 17.25
CA ASP A 157 -8.94 -13.62 17.90
C ASP A 157 -9.80 -12.89 18.95
N GLY A 158 -11.02 -13.36 19.23
CA GLY A 158 -11.93 -12.79 20.22
C GLY A 158 -12.75 -11.60 19.73
N LYS A 159 -12.62 -11.19 18.47
CA LYS A 159 -13.48 -10.14 17.89
C LYS A 159 -14.88 -10.68 17.57
N THR A 160 -15.85 -9.78 17.45
CA THR A 160 -17.23 -10.10 17.10
C THR A 160 -17.72 -9.19 15.97
N PHE A 161 -18.29 -9.79 14.94
CA PHE A 161 -18.77 -9.11 13.72
C PHE A 161 -20.25 -9.39 13.47
N LYS A 162 -20.94 -8.42 12.86
CA LYS A 162 -22.27 -8.66 12.28
C LYS A 162 -22.10 -9.02 10.80
N VAL A 163 -22.55 -10.21 10.41
CA VAL A 163 -22.43 -10.75 9.05
C VAL A 163 -23.80 -10.97 8.45
N LEU A 164 -24.10 -10.26 7.36
CA LEU A 164 -25.34 -10.42 6.59
C LEU A 164 -25.13 -11.49 5.51
N LYS A 165 -25.91 -12.58 5.58
CA LYS A 165 -25.99 -13.58 4.50
C LYS A 165 -27.30 -13.40 3.74
N LYS A 166 -27.19 -13.19 2.43
CA LYS A 166 -28.35 -13.08 1.52
C LYS A 166 -29.06 -14.43 1.37
#